data_AF-F7RPL4-F1
#
_entry.id   AF-F7RPL4-F1
#
_cell.length_a   1.000
_cell.length_b   1.000
_cell.length_c   1.000
_cell.angle_alpha   90.00
_cell.angle_beta   90.00
_cell.angle_gamma   90.00
#
_symmetry.space_group_name_H-M   'P 1'
#
loop_
_entity.id
_entity.type
_entity.pdbx_description
1 polymer ?
#
loop_
_entity_poly.entity_id
_entity_poly.type
_entity_poly.pdbx_seq_one_letter_code
_entity_poly.pdbx_strand_id
1 'polypeptide(L)'
;MPPIGKTLLQQLQMNLLAMISLVVALSSLSYNTWRNEQTEANRNQRTAAFEMIHKLNELQEIVFYLHYDKDIDNKGNPRRGWVTLLTIKDLAQIMQEPIPQQAENLALVWQ
;
A
#
# COMPACT_ATOMS: atom_id res chain seq x y z
N MET A 1 -32.90 1.09 57.62
CA MET A 1 -32.88 -0.01 56.62
C MET A 1 -32.59 0.62 55.25
N PRO A 2 -31.50 0.27 54.56
CA PRO A 2 -31.21 0.85 53.26
C PRO A 2 -32.16 0.23 52.20
N PRO A 3 -32.71 1.01 51.25
CA PRO A 3 -33.59 0.47 50.24
C PRO A 3 -32.79 -0.41 49.25
N ILE A 4 -33.37 -1.58 49.03
CA ILE A 4 -32.90 -2.69 48.21
C ILE A 4 -32.91 -2.27 46.74
N GLY A 5 -31.74 -2.35 46.08
CA GLY A 5 -31.55 -2.44 44.63
C GLY A 5 -32.03 -1.25 43.79
N LYS A 6 -31.10 -0.37 43.36
CA LYS A 6 -31.38 0.58 42.27
C LYS A 6 -31.88 -0.18 41.05
N THR A 7 -33.10 0.12 40.60
CA THR A 7 -33.71 -0.50 39.42
C THR A 7 -32.79 -0.31 38.21
N LEU A 8 -32.65 -1.34 37.36
CA LEU A 8 -31.76 -1.30 36.19
C LEU A 8 -31.94 -0.01 35.34
N LEU A 9 -33.18 0.45 35.23
CA LEU A 9 -33.55 1.69 34.52
C LEU A 9 -32.95 2.95 35.15
N GLN A 10 -32.91 3.04 36.49
CA GLN A 10 -32.26 4.16 37.20
C GLN A 10 -30.74 4.12 37.08
N GLN A 11 -30.13 2.92 37.06
CA GLN A 11 -28.69 2.79 36.83
C GLN A 11 -28.31 3.19 35.40
N LEU A 12 -29.14 2.84 34.41
CA LEU A 12 -28.99 3.28 33.02
C LEU A 12 -29.10 4.80 32.89
N GLN A 13 -30.11 5.43 33.51
CA GLN A 13 -30.26 6.89 33.48
C GLN A 13 -29.09 7.61 34.14
N MET A 14 -28.60 7.10 35.28
CA MET A 14 -27.49 7.68 36.02
C MET A 14 -26.15 7.54 35.29
N ASN A 15 -25.99 6.48 34.49
CA ASN A 15 -24.78 6.20 33.71
C ASN A 15 -24.92 6.56 32.22
N LEU A 16 -25.99 7.24 31.81
CA LEU A 16 -26.26 7.56 30.40
C LEU A 16 -25.11 8.34 29.76
N LEU A 17 -24.56 9.31 30.50
CA LEU A 17 -23.41 10.09 30.04
C LEU A 17 -22.16 9.23 29.81
N ALA A 18 -21.92 8.23 30.68
CA ALA A 18 -20.81 7.31 30.54
C ALA A 18 -21.01 6.37 29.33
N MET A 19 -22.23 5.89 29.10
CA MET A 19 -22.56 5.08 27.93
C MET A 19 -22.43 5.87 26.62
N ILE A 20 -22.93 7.12 26.58
CA ILE A 20 -22.76 7.99 25.42
C ILE A 20 -21.27 8.26 25.16
N SER A 21 -20.50 8.55 26.22
CA SER A 21 -19.05 8.73 26.12
C SER A 21 -18.35 7.50 25.56
N LEU A 22 -18.75 6.30 26.00
CA LEU A 22 -18.21 5.05 25.50
C LEU A 22 -18.54 4.84 24.01
N VAL A 23 -19.79 5.08 23.59
CA VAL A 23 -20.20 4.96 22.18
C VAL A 23 -19.42 5.94 21.31
N VAL A 24 -19.26 7.18 21.75
CA VAL A 24 -18.47 8.20 21.04
C VAL A 24 -17.00 7.77 20.95
N ALA A 25 -16.41 7.28 22.04
CA ALA A 25 -15.02 6.82 22.06
C ALA A 25 -14.80 5.64 21.10
N LEU A 26 -15.68 4.63 21.11
CA LEU A 26 -15.59 3.48 20.22
C LEU A 26 -15.79 3.88 18.76
N SER A 27 -16.72 4.79 18.47
CA SER A 27 -16.97 5.30 17.12
C SER A 27 -15.77 6.09 16.59
N SER A 28 -15.20 6.97 17.42
CA SER A 28 -14.01 7.75 17.09
C SER A 28 -12.80 6.86 16.83
N LEU A 29 -12.57 5.87 17.69
CA LEU A 29 -11.49 4.89 17.50
C LEU A 29 -11.68 4.12 16.18
N SER A 30 -12.87 3.57 15.95
CA SER A 30 -13.17 2.78 14.74
C SER A 30 -12.96 3.61 13.46
N TYR A 31 -13.46 4.84 13.45
CA TYR A 31 -13.28 5.75 12.31
C TYR A 31 -11.81 6.09 12.09
N ASN A 32 -11.07 6.40 13.16
CA ASN A 32 -9.64 6.71 13.05
C ASN A 32 -8.83 5.51 12.55
N THR A 33 -9.12 4.30 13.02
CA THR A 33 -8.47 3.07 12.56
C THR A 33 -8.72 2.84 11.07
N TRP A 34 -9.98 2.86 10.64
CA TRP A 34 -10.33 2.69 9.22
C TRP A 34 -9.68 3.76 8.33
N ARG A 35 -9.74 5.03 8.76
CA ARG A 35 -9.12 6.15 8.03
C ARG A 35 -7.59 6.02 7.98
N ASN A 36 -6.98 5.47 9.02
CA ASN A 36 -5.54 5.23 9.06
C ASN A 36 -5.14 4.12 8.09
N GLU A 37 -5.84 2.98 8.12
CA GLU A 37 -5.63 1.86 7.19
C GLU A 37 -5.71 2.33 5.73
N GLN A 38 -6.73 3.13 5.39
CA GLN A 38 -6.87 3.68 4.04
C GLN A 38 -5.71 4.62 3.66
N THR A 39 -5.22 5.42 4.62
CA THR A 39 -4.10 6.34 4.40
C THR A 39 -2.79 5.58 4.21
N GLU A 40 -2.57 4.52 4.98
CA GLU A 40 -1.41 3.64 4.86
C GLU A 40 -1.41 2.89 3.53
N ALA A 41 -2.55 2.33 3.11
CA ALA A 41 -2.70 1.69 1.80
C ALA A 41 -2.33 2.66 0.66
N ASN A 42 -2.86 3.88 0.68
CA ASN A 42 -2.56 4.91 -0.31
C ASN A 42 -1.08 5.32 -0.29
N ARG A 43 -0.47 5.41 0.90
CA ARG A 43 0.95 5.76 1.04
C ARG A 43 1.86 4.66 0.49
N ASN A 44 1.53 3.40 0.75
CA ASN A 44 2.29 2.25 0.25
C ASN A 44 2.22 2.16 -1.27
N GLN A 45 1.02 2.29 -1.85
CA GLN A 45 0.84 2.33 -3.31
C GLN A 45 1.61 3.49 -3.95
N ARG A 46 1.56 4.69 -3.37
CA ARG A 46 2.33 5.82 -3.89
C ARG A 46 3.84 5.58 -3.85
N THR A 47 4.33 4.98 -2.77
CA THR A 47 5.77 4.70 -2.60
C THR A 47 6.22 3.65 -3.63
N ALA A 48 5.45 2.58 -3.78
CA ALA A 48 5.69 1.54 -4.79
C ALA A 48 5.64 2.10 -6.22
N ALA A 49 4.68 2.97 -6.52
CA ALA A 49 4.56 3.61 -7.82
C ALA A 49 5.80 4.44 -8.19
N PHE A 50 6.30 5.26 -7.25
CA PHE A 50 7.50 6.05 -7.50
C PHE A 50 8.75 5.19 -7.69
N GLU A 51 8.92 4.15 -6.87
CA GLU A 51 10.03 3.22 -7.03
C GLU A 51 9.96 2.49 -8.38
N MET A 52 8.77 2.05 -8.79
CA MET A 52 8.56 1.40 -10.08
C MET A 52 8.89 2.32 -11.26
N ILE A 53 8.47 3.60 -11.21
CA ILE A 53 8.85 4.58 -12.22
C ILE A 53 10.37 4.73 -12.30
N HIS A 54 11.05 4.74 -11.16
CA HIS A 54 12.52 4.80 -11.13
C HIS A 54 13.14 3.57 -11.78
N LYS A 55 12.65 2.36 -11.46
CA LYS A 55 13.12 1.11 -12.07
C LYS A 55 12.82 1.01 -13.57
N LEU A 56 11.68 1.51 -14.03
CA LEU A 56 11.38 1.60 -15.46
C LEU A 56 12.37 2.53 -16.18
N ASN A 57 12.72 3.67 -15.58
CA ASN A 57 13.73 4.56 -16.12
C ASN A 57 15.12 3.89 -16.16
N GLU A 58 15.52 3.17 -15.11
CA GLU A 58 16.77 2.39 -15.11
C GLU A 58 16.76 1.34 -16.23
N LEU A 59 15.65 0.63 -16.43
CA LEU A 59 15.53 -0.36 -17.50
C LEU A 59 15.66 0.29 -18.89
N GLN A 60 15.04 1.45 -19.08
CA GLN A 60 15.14 2.21 -20.32
C GLN A 60 16.58 2.70 -20.57
N GLU A 61 17.27 3.17 -19.53
CA GLU A 61 18.68 3.56 -19.60
C GLU A 61 19.57 2.38 -20.04
N ILE A 62 19.35 1.18 -19.49
CA ILE A 62 20.05 -0.04 -19.90
C ILE A 62 19.80 -0.35 -21.37
N VAL A 63 18.55 -0.26 -21.84
CA VAL A 63 18.19 -0.46 -23.25
C VAL A 63 18.91 0.54 -24.14
N PHE A 64 19.00 1.81 -23.73
CA PHE A 64 19.69 2.84 -24.49
C PHE A 64 21.19 2.61 -24.57
N TYR A 65 21.84 2.25 -23.46
CA TYR A 65 23.27 1.90 -23.47
C TYR A 65 23.55 0.67 -24.34
N LEU A 66 22.66 -0.32 -24.32
CA LEU A 66 22.79 -1.51 -25.14
C LEU A 66 22.62 -1.21 -26.63
N HIS A 67 21.61 -0.41 -27.00
CA HIS A 67 21.24 -0.17 -28.38
C HIS A 67 22.12 0.88 -29.08
N TYR A 68 22.36 2.02 -28.42
CA TYR A 68 23.04 3.16 -29.03
C TYR A 68 24.54 3.17 -28.73
N ASP A 69 24.91 2.96 -27.47
CA ASP A 69 26.31 3.06 -27.03
C ASP A 69 27.07 1.74 -27.17
N LYS A 70 26.36 0.63 -27.39
CA LYS A 70 26.90 -0.74 -27.50
C LYS A 70 27.74 -1.16 -26.29
N ASP A 71 27.48 -0.55 -25.12
CA ASP A 71 28.17 -0.83 -23.86
C ASP A 71 27.53 -2.05 -23.17
N ILE A 72 27.76 -3.24 -23.72
CA ILE A 72 27.16 -4.50 -23.25
C ILE A 72 27.74 -4.93 -21.89
N ASP A 73 29.02 -4.63 -21.63
CA ASP A 73 29.74 -5.19 -20.49
C ASP A 73 29.56 -4.37 -19.21
N ASN A 74 29.35 -3.04 -19.30
CA ASN A 74 29.10 -2.19 -18.13
C ASN A 74 27.63 -1.79 -18.01
N LYS A 75 27.21 -0.71 -18.67
CA LYS A 75 25.93 -0.06 -18.36
C LYS A 75 24.72 -0.68 -19.06
N GLY A 76 24.92 -1.24 -20.25
CA GLY A 76 23.89 -1.92 -21.04
C GLY A 76 23.77 -3.42 -20.75
N ASN A 77 24.28 -3.91 -19.61
CA ASN A 77 24.32 -5.33 -19.30
C ASN A 77 22.92 -5.97 -19.24
N PRO A 78 22.59 -6.93 -20.12
CA PRO A 78 21.26 -7.55 -20.16
C PRO A 78 20.87 -8.26 -18.86
N ARG A 79 21.85 -8.77 -18.08
CA ARG A 79 21.57 -9.38 -16.77
C ARG A 79 21.07 -8.35 -15.77
N ARG A 80 21.61 -7.12 -15.83
CA ARG A 80 21.13 -6.01 -15.01
C ARG A 80 19.70 -5.65 -15.39
N GLY A 81 19.41 -5.60 -16.69
CA GLY A 81 18.05 -5.38 -17.20
C GLY A 81 17.06 -6.43 -16.69
N TRP A 82 17.43 -7.71 -16.69
CA TRP A 82 16.60 -8.79 -16.16
C TRP A 82 16.30 -8.64 -14.66
N VAL A 83 17.29 -8.27 -13.85
CA VAL A 83 17.08 -8.01 -12.41
C VAL A 83 16.16 -6.81 -12.19
N THR A 84 16.35 -5.72 -12.95
CA THR A 84 15.48 -4.54 -12.89
C THR A 84 14.03 -4.90 -13.28
N LEU A 85 13.84 -5.72 -14.31
CA LEU A 85 12.53 -6.20 -14.75
C LEU A 85 11.83 -7.05 -13.67
N LEU A 86 12.54 -7.98 -13.03
CA LEU A 86 11.98 -8.77 -11.93
C LEU A 86 11.55 -7.86 -10.76
N THR A 87 12.34 -6.85 -10.44
CA THR A 87 12.02 -5.86 -9.41
C THR A 87 10.73 -5.08 -9.76
N ILE A 88 10.56 -4.69 -11.03
CA ILE A 88 9.33 -4.05 -11.52
C ILE A 88 8.14 -4.98 -11.36
N LYS A 89 8.29 -6.27 -11.70
CA LYS A 89 7.24 -7.27 -11.55
C LYS A 89 6.83 -7.46 -10.09
N ASP A 90 7.79 -7.52 -9.17
CA ASP A 90 7.52 -7.67 -7.73
C ASP A 90 6.80 -6.43 -7.17
N LEU A 91 7.24 -5.22 -7.54
CA LEU A 91 6.58 -3.98 -7.17
C LEU A 91 5.18 -3.84 -7.79
N ALA A 92 4.92 -4.47 -8.93
CA ALA A 92 3.62 -4.42 -9.58
C ALA A 92 2.54 -5.22 -8.83
N GLN A 93 2.91 -6.28 -8.11
CA GLN A 93 1.93 -7.11 -7.38
C GLN A 93 1.20 -6.37 -6.25
N ILE A 94 1.79 -5.32 -5.70
CA ILE A 94 1.17 -4.49 -4.65
C ILE A 94 0.33 -3.34 -5.21
N MET A 95 0.34 -3.16 -6.53
CA MET A 95 -0.45 -2.16 -7.24
C MET A 95 -1.82 -2.71 -7.60
N GLN A 96 -2.75 -1.80 -7.91
CA GLN A 96 -4.08 -2.17 -8.40
C GLN A 96 -3.99 -2.57 -9.88
N GLU A 97 -4.94 -3.40 -10.32
CA GLU A 97 -5.13 -3.66 -11.75
C GLU A 97 -5.32 -2.36 -12.54
N PRO A 98 -4.74 -2.22 -13.76
CA PRO A 98 -4.15 -3.28 -14.60
C PRO A 98 -2.61 -3.41 -14.49
N ILE A 99 -1.98 -2.82 -13.47
CA ILE A 99 -0.51 -2.70 -13.39
C ILE A 99 0.22 -4.06 -13.30
N PRO A 100 -0.22 -5.05 -12.48
CA PRO A 100 0.39 -6.38 -12.48
C PRO A 100 0.44 -7.01 -13.87
N GLN A 101 -0.67 -6.96 -14.61
CA GLN A 101 -0.76 -7.52 -15.96
C GLN A 101 0.17 -6.83 -16.95
N GLN A 102 0.35 -5.52 -16.84
CA GLN A 102 1.28 -4.77 -17.69
C GLN A 102 2.74 -5.14 -17.41
N ALA A 103 3.10 -5.35 -16.14
CA ALA A 103 4.44 -5.78 -15.77
C ALA A 103 4.74 -7.21 -16.26
N GLU A 104 3.74 -8.09 -16.27
CA GLU A 104 3.87 -9.41 -16.91
C GLU A 104 4.09 -9.31 -18.42
N ASN A 105 3.32 -8.46 -19.11
CA ASN A 105 3.48 -8.24 -20.54
C ASN A 105 4.88 -7.68 -20.86
N LEU A 106 5.39 -6.76 -20.05
CA LEU A 106 6.76 -6.25 -20.18
C LEU A 106 7.79 -7.38 -20.02
N ALA A 107 7.58 -8.29 -19.07
CA ALA A 107 8.47 -9.42 -18.86
C ALA A 107 8.43 -10.43 -20.02
N LEU A 108 7.27 -10.63 -20.64
CA LEU A 108 7.13 -11.48 -21.82
C LEU A 108 7.86 -10.93 -23.05
N VAL A 109 7.90 -9.60 -23.24
CA VAL A 109 8.63 -8.96 -24.34
C VAL A 109 10.15 -9.14 -24.22
N TRP A 110 10.64 -9.37 -23.00
CA TRP A 110 12.08 -9.48 -22.72
C TRP A 110 12.60 -10.94 -22.74
N GLN A 111 11.71 -11.94 -22.76
CA GLN A 111 12.08 -13.35 -22.92
C GLN A 111 12.43 -13.68 -24.37
#